data_AF-A0A936U567-F1
#
_entry.id   AF-A0A936U567-F1
#
_cell.length_a   1.000
_cell.length_b   1.000
_cell.length_c   1.000
_cell.angle_alpha   90.00
_cell.angle_beta   90.00
_cell.angle_gamma   90.00
#
_symmetry.space_group_name_H-M   'P 1'
#
loop_
_entity.id
_entity.type
_entity.pdbx_description
1 polymer ?
#
loop_
_entity_poly.entity_id
_entity_poly.type
_entity_poly.pdbx_seq_one_letter_code
_entity_poly.pdbx_strand_id
1 'polypeptide(L)'
;MLSPDLIRYTTEPLPPFELVRVPKVPTATPCPAELRERILIDTVHDGPVLPEQFLRRQDGSRVPDEAFLGAYLSERDWGANMVAENLAMALGIEGYHRVNLARVLMDYGRFPGLTRHTGDHLGRFALNYPFSELLSWEQKRIVLEDYYDRISAGYDHAVRGKLIKIAVHTYDRCNASGTVRPHISLVTLSNAYSANSRLPFGVFDALFPDILGEFTCNRMLRDRLSLTMEKAGFPVAHNYPYLLPEGSIEVRAQVWYFFDYLRRRFEVINPASSYSPAFCMVWDMLMDTNLRNSESEMLRSYIHMFRRAPKGQEETFREARDAYQAIADFTAHSHIVEEYRHSDERPSCVGIEVRKDLVWDFDKDGRPVAPKPEVAARVGQALARAVYTHLTEDRDDEVKLTLSEDDLRQPWYRDVDR
;
A
#
# COMPACT_ATOMS: atom_id res chain seq x y z
N MET A 1 -16.44 27.02 -19.27
CA MET A 1 -14.96 26.98 -19.11
C MET A 1 -14.70 26.48 -17.70
N LEU A 2 -13.90 25.43 -17.54
CA LEU A 2 -13.45 24.96 -16.21
C LEU A 2 -12.65 26.08 -15.53
N SER A 3 -12.73 26.19 -14.21
CA SER A 3 -11.86 27.13 -13.49
C SER A 3 -10.39 26.79 -13.79
N PRO A 4 -9.53 27.77 -14.13
CA PRO A 4 -8.10 27.55 -14.35
C PRO A 4 -7.37 26.85 -13.19
N ASP A 5 -7.97 26.78 -12.00
CA ASP A 5 -7.35 26.27 -10.77
C ASP A 5 -7.50 24.76 -10.55
N LEU A 6 -8.12 24.03 -11.49
CA LEU A 6 -8.55 22.64 -11.27
C LEU A 6 -7.45 21.59 -11.55
N ILE A 7 -6.48 21.95 -12.40
CA ILE A 7 -5.22 21.21 -12.60
C ILE A 7 -4.07 22.11 -12.15
N ARG A 8 -3.21 21.59 -11.27
CA ARG A 8 -1.95 22.27 -10.94
C ARG A 8 -0.86 21.79 -11.87
N TYR A 9 -0.67 22.51 -12.96
CA TYR A 9 0.55 22.45 -13.76
C TYR A 9 1.65 23.14 -12.97
N THR A 10 2.75 22.43 -12.71
CA THR A 10 3.89 23.01 -12.00
C THR A 10 5.18 22.78 -12.77
N THR A 11 5.99 23.83 -12.86
CA THR A 11 7.41 23.76 -13.20
C THR A 11 8.27 23.61 -11.95
N GLU A 12 7.71 23.89 -10.77
CA GLU A 12 8.42 23.74 -9.50
C GLU A 12 8.44 22.27 -9.07
N PRO A 13 9.61 21.75 -8.67
CA PRO A 13 9.73 20.38 -8.18
C PRO A 13 9.08 20.28 -6.80
N LEU A 14 7.85 19.78 -6.75
CA LEU A 14 7.25 19.31 -5.49
C LEU A 14 7.78 17.91 -5.17
N PRO A 15 8.02 17.58 -3.89
CA PRO A 15 8.36 16.21 -3.52
C PRO A 15 7.21 15.28 -3.94
N PRO A 16 7.48 14.12 -4.55
CA PRO A 16 6.43 13.24 -5.05
C PRO A 16 5.63 12.57 -3.91
N PHE A 17 6.22 12.49 -2.72
CA PHE A 17 5.63 11.99 -1.49
C PHE A 17 5.97 12.93 -0.34
N GLU A 18 5.00 13.29 0.50
CA GLU A 18 5.22 14.17 1.65
C GLU A 18 4.30 13.84 2.83
N LEU A 19 4.70 14.29 4.02
CA LEU A 19 3.84 14.36 5.20
C LEU A 19 3.14 15.73 5.23
N VAL A 20 1.83 15.74 5.03
CA VAL A 20 0.99 16.92 5.19
C VAL A 20 0.64 17.07 6.67
N ARG A 21 1.30 18.02 7.34
CA ARG A 21 1.05 18.34 8.76
C ARG A 21 -0.33 18.96 8.93
N VAL A 22 -1.06 18.50 9.95
CA VAL A 22 -2.37 19.05 10.28
C VAL A 22 -2.31 19.95 11.52
N PRO A 23 -3.20 20.94 11.64
CA PRO A 23 -3.27 21.78 12.83
C PRO A 23 -3.51 20.93 14.09
N LYS A 24 -2.79 21.24 15.18
CA LYS A 24 -3.12 20.69 16.49
C LYS A 24 -4.44 21.31 16.97
N VAL A 25 -5.52 20.55 16.86
CA VAL A 25 -6.81 20.93 17.43
C VAL A 25 -6.96 20.20 18.76
N PRO A 26 -7.40 20.88 19.83
CA PRO A 26 -7.85 20.19 21.04
C PRO A 26 -9.02 19.27 20.66
N THR A 27 -8.75 17.98 20.46
CA THR A 27 -9.75 17.04 19.97
C THR A 27 -10.52 16.42 21.13
N ALA A 28 -11.76 16.02 20.86
CA ALA A 28 -12.62 15.37 21.85
C ALA A 28 -12.20 13.91 22.10
N THR A 29 -11.39 13.30 21.23
CA THR A 29 -11.01 11.88 21.32
C THR A 29 -9.59 11.62 20.78
N PRO A 30 -8.55 12.28 21.32
CA PRO A 30 -7.20 12.05 20.84
C PRO A 30 -6.76 10.62 21.18
N CYS A 31 -6.07 9.96 20.25
CA CYS A 31 -5.40 8.70 20.56
C CYS A 31 -4.39 8.91 21.71
N PRO A 32 -4.15 7.87 22.54
CA PRO A 32 -3.05 7.86 23.50
C PRO A 32 -1.73 8.23 22.82
N ALA A 33 -0.89 9.02 23.50
CA ALA A 33 0.28 9.65 22.89
C ALA A 33 1.26 8.62 22.30
N GLU A 34 1.45 7.52 23.02
CA GLU A 34 2.27 6.36 22.68
C GLU A 34 1.78 5.58 21.44
N LEU A 35 0.51 5.74 21.07
CA LEU A 35 -0.08 5.09 19.89
C LEU A 35 -0.15 5.98 18.66
N ARG A 36 -0.03 7.32 18.81
CA ARG A 36 -0.14 8.27 17.69
C ARG A 36 0.92 8.01 16.62
N GLU A 37 2.14 7.72 17.04
CA GLU A 37 3.24 7.40 16.13
C GLU A 37 3.11 6.01 15.51
N ARG A 38 2.17 5.18 15.97
CA ARG A 38 1.91 3.84 15.44
C ARG A 38 0.76 3.82 14.43
N ILE A 39 0.18 4.97 14.09
CA ILE A 39 -0.87 5.11 13.08
C ILE A 39 -0.29 5.82 11.85
N LEU A 40 -0.57 5.29 10.67
CA LEU A 40 -0.30 5.94 9.39
C LEU A 40 -1.61 6.14 8.64
N ILE A 41 -1.83 7.36 8.16
CA ILE A 41 -2.89 7.69 7.21
C ILE A 41 -2.21 8.14 5.93
N ASP A 42 -2.72 7.68 4.78
CA ASP A 42 -2.23 8.13 3.50
C ASP A 42 -3.31 8.34 2.44
N THR A 43 -2.95 9.12 1.41
CA THR A 43 -3.73 9.35 0.20
C THR A 43 -2.81 9.24 -1.02
N VAL A 44 -3.01 8.20 -1.83
CA VAL A 44 -2.16 7.94 -3.01
C VAL A 44 -2.72 8.52 -4.31
N HIS A 45 -3.99 8.94 -4.34
CA HIS A 45 -4.72 9.25 -5.58
C HIS A 45 -5.38 10.63 -5.65
N ASP A 46 -5.26 11.47 -4.61
CA ASP A 46 -5.77 12.85 -4.61
C ASP A 46 -4.64 13.88 -4.85
N GLY A 47 -3.53 13.43 -5.43
CA GLY A 47 -2.45 14.28 -5.92
C GLY A 47 -2.92 15.15 -7.10
N PRO A 48 -2.78 16.48 -7.06
CA PRO A 48 -3.25 17.36 -8.14
C PRO A 48 -2.18 17.64 -9.21
N VAL A 49 -0.95 17.12 -9.04
CA VAL A 49 0.22 17.63 -9.75
C VAL A 49 0.51 16.84 -11.03
N LEU A 50 0.57 17.55 -12.15
CA LEU A 50 1.15 17.06 -13.40
C LEU A 50 2.41 17.87 -13.73
N PRO A 51 3.61 17.31 -13.53
CA PRO A 51 4.85 18.01 -13.87
C PRO A 51 4.92 18.37 -15.36
N GLU A 52 5.24 19.62 -15.66
CA GLU A 52 5.23 20.18 -17.02
C GLU A 52 6.08 19.35 -18.01
N GLN A 53 7.17 18.73 -17.55
CA GLN A 53 8.03 17.88 -18.37
C GLN A 53 7.32 16.67 -18.99
N PHE A 54 6.22 16.21 -18.38
CA PHE A 54 5.41 15.08 -18.87
C PHE A 54 4.26 15.54 -19.76
N LEU A 55 4.08 16.86 -19.89
CA LEU A 55 3.11 17.48 -20.79
C LEU A 55 3.77 17.98 -22.07
N ARG A 56 5.04 17.62 -22.30
CA ARG A 56 5.79 17.93 -23.53
C ARG A 56 6.14 16.64 -24.26
N ARG A 57 5.97 16.66 -25.58
CA ARG A 57 6.41 15.58 -26.48
C ARG A 57 7.92 15.70 -26.74
N GLN A 58 8.48 14.70 -27.41
CA GLN A 58 9.92 14.70 -27.77
C GLN A 58 10.32 15.88 -28.67
N ASP A 59 9.41 16.39 -29.49
CA ASP A 59 9.62 17.57 -30.33
C ASP A 59 9.44 18.90 -29.58
N GLY A 60 9.18 18.85 -28.26
CA GLY A 60 8.95 20.00 -27.39
C GLY A 60 7.52 20.56 -27.43
N SER A 61 6.66 20.07 -28.31
CA SER A 61 5.25 20.49 -28.39
C SER A 61 4.47 20.05 -27.15
N ARG A 62 3.50 20.86 -26.73
CA ARG A 62 2.66 20.56 -25.57
C ARG A 62 1.61 19.51 -25.92
N VAL A 63 1.38 18.56 -25.03
CA VAL A 63 0.26 17.61 -25.09
C VAL A 63 -1.04 18.39 -24.88
N PRO A 64 -2.03 18.29 -25.79
CA PRO A 64 -3.31 18.99 -25.62
C PRO A 64 -4.06 18.46 -24.40
N ASP A 65 -4.69 19.36 -23.64
CA ASP A 65 -5.41 19.02 -22.39
C ASP A 65 -6.50 17.98 -22.65
N GLU A 66 -7.16 18.06 -23.81
CA GLU A 66 -8.22 17.14 -24.23
C GLU A 66 -7.75 15.67 -24.28
N ALA A 67 -6.45 15.43 -24.43
CA ALA A 67 -5.89 14.08 -24.49
C ALA A 67 -5.88 13.36 -23.13
N PHE A 68 -5.94 14.10 -22.01
CA PHE A 68 -5.85 13.49 -20.67
C PHE A 68 -6.80 14.06 -19.62
N LEU A 69 -7.39 15.24 -19.84
CA LEU A 69 -8.22 15.93 -18.86
C LEU A 69 -9.40 15.08 -18.38
N GLY A 70 -10.08 14.36 -19.28
CA GLY A 70 -11.18 13.47 -18.91
C GLY A 70 -10.74 12.41 -17.89
N ALA A 71 -9.61 11.74 -18.19
CA ALA A 71 -9.03 10.73 -17.31
C ALA A 71 -8.52 11.33 -15.99
N TYR A 72 -7.90 12.52 -16.03
CA TYR A 72 -7.48 13.24 -14.82
C TYR A 72 -8.67 13.49 -13.88
N LEU A 73 -9.79 13.99 -14.42
CA LEU A 73 -10.97 14.29 -13.62
C LEU A 73 -11.61 13.03 -13.04
N SER A 74 -11.70 11.95 -13.82
CA SER A 74 -12.34 10.70 -13.37
C SER A 74 -11.48 9.92 -12.38
N GLU A 75 -10.17 9.81 -12.63
CA GLU A 75 -9.27 8.93 -11.87
C GLU A 75 -8.80 9.55 -10.55
N ARG A 76 -8.94 10.87 -10.38
CA ARG A 76 -8.58 11.54 -9.13
C ARG A 76 -9.57 11.23 -8.02
N ASP A 77 -9.04 10.93 -6.84
CA ASP A 77 -9.81 10.66 -5.62
C ASP A 77 -10.21 11.98 -4.93
N TRP A 78 -11.06 12.76 -5.58
CA TRP A 78 -11.54 14.05 -5.08
C TRP A 78 -12.06 13.96 -3.65
N GLY A 79 -11.45 14.74 -2.74
CA GLY A 79 -11.84 14.84 -1.33
C GLY A 79 -11.14 13.84 -0.41
N ALA A 80 -10.33 12.90 -0.91
CA ALA A 80 -9.60 11.96 -0.06
C ALA A 80 -8.65 12.67 0.90
N ASN A 81 -7.90 13.69 0.42
CA ASN A 81 -7.01 14.50 1.27
C ASN A 81 -7.77 15.16 2.42
N MET A 82 -8.99 15.64 2.16
CA MET A 82 -9.82 16.33 3.14
C MET A 82 -10.34 15.37 4.21
N VAL A 83 -10.72 14.15 3.84
CA VAL A 83 -11.09 13.10 4.81
C VAL A 83 -9.87 12.67 5.63
N ALA A 84 -8.72 12.46 4.98
CA ALA A 84 -7.46 12.09 5.64
C ALA A 84 -6.99 13.17 6.64
N GLU A 85 -7.08 14.44 6.26
CA GLU A 85 -6.79 15.58 7.13
C GLU A 85 -7.68 15.58 8.38
N ASN A 86 -9.00 15.46 8.20
CA ASN A 86 -9.94 15.45 9.32
C ASN A 86 -9.79 14.21 10.21
N LEU A 87 -9.45 13.05 9.65
CA LEU A 87 -9.12 11.84 10.39
C LEU A 87 -7.84 12.04 11.23
N ALA A 88 -6.78 12.57 10.61
CA ALA A 88 -5.51 12.83 11.29
C ALA A 88 -5.70 13.83 12.45
N MET A 89 -6.42 14.92 12.20
CA MET A 89 -6.77 15.91 13.21
C MET A 89 -7.55 15.27 14.36
N ALA A 90 -8.61 14.52 14.05
CA ALA A 90 -9.47 13.89 15.06
C ALA A 90 -8.71 12.89 15.95
N LEU A 91 -7.79 12.10 15.37
CA LEU A 91 -6.91 11.19 16.10
C LEU A 91 -5.81 11.91 16.89
N GLY A 92 -5.56 13.19 16.61
CA GLY A 92 -4.50 13.97 17.23
C GLY A 92 -3.09 13.56 16.79
N ILE A 93 -2.95 12.96 15.60
CA ILE A 93 -1.64 12.62 15.02
C ILE A 93 -1.05 13.80 14.23
N GLU A 94 0.23 13.74 13.89
CA GLU A 94 0.96 14.85 13.26
C GLU A 94 0.41 15.27 11.88
N GLY A 95 -0.09 14.30 11.11
CA GLY A 95 -0.55 14.54 9.75
C GLY A 95 -0.88 13.25 9.01
N TYR A 96 -1.03 13.37 7.70
CA TYR A 96 -1.21 12.24 6.78
C TYR A 96 -0.18 12.33 5.66
N HIS A 97 0.18 11.18 5.10
CA HIS A 97 1.09 11.13 3.96
C HIS A 97 0.32 11.25 2.65
N ARG A 98 0.91 11.92 1.66
CA ARG A 98 0.27 12.12 0.37
C ARG A 98 1.24 11.87 -0.77
N VAL A 99 0.75 11.22 -1.82
CA VAL A 99 1.37 11.25 -3.14
C VAL A 99 0.89 12.50 -3.88
N ASN A 100 1.81 13.39 -4.22
CA ASN A 100 1.48 14.65 -4.89
C ASN A 100 1.17 14.48 -6.38
N LEU A 101 1.77 13.46 -6.99
CA LEU A 101 1.62 13.19 -8.41
C LEU A 101 0.17 12.79 -8.73
N ALA A 102 -0.37 13.33 -9.82
CA ALA A 102 -1.69 12.95 -10.27
C ALA A 102 -1.71 11.49 -10.73
N ARG A 103 -2.68 10.72 -10.19
CA ARG A 103 -2.84 9.29 -10.47
C ARG A 103 -2.89 8.95 -11.96
N VAL A 104 -3.49 9.83 -12.77
CA VAL A 104 -3.59 9.66 -14.24
C VAL A 104 -2.22 9.51 -14.92
N LEU A 105 -1.18 10.12 -14.35
CA LEU A 105 0.20 9.99 -14.82
C LEU A 105 0.85 8.71 -14.26
N MET A 106 0.63 8.42 -12.98
CA MET A 106 1.15 7.24 -12.31
C MET A 106 0.25 6.81 -11.15
N ASP A 107 -0.25 5.57 -11.22
CA ASP A 107 -1.02 4.94 -10.15
C ASP A 107 -0.06 4.16 -9.22
N TYR A 108 0.30 4.77 -8.09
CA TYR A 108 1.19 4.14 -7.10
C TYR A 108 0.56 2.93 -6.38
N GLY A 109 -0.76 2.77 -6.45
CA GLY A 109 -1.46 1.59 -5.92
C GLY A 109 -1.28 0.34 -6.79
N ARG A 110 -0.44 0.39 -7.84
CA ARG A 110 -0.18 -0.70 -8.79
C ARG A 110 1.31 -1.00 -8.88
N PHE A 111 1.63 -2.20 -9.36
CA PHE A 111 3.02 -2.54 -9.68
C PHE A 111 3.59 -1.66 -10.79
N PRO A 112 4.91 -1.41 -10.79
CA PRO A 112 5.59 -0.73 -11.88
C PRO A 112 5.36 -1.45 -13.20
N GLY A 113 5.18 -0.68 -14.28
CA GLY A 113 4.96 -1.25 -15.61
C GLY A 113 4.01 -0.41 -16.44
N LEU A 114 3.63 -0.94 -17.60
CA LEU A 114 2.83 -0.25 -18.60
C LEU A 114 1.53 -1.00 -18.89
N THR A 115 0.40 -0.32 -18.79
CA THR A 115 -0.89 -0.81 -19.29
C THR A 115 -1.28 -0.09 -20.56
N ARG A 116 -1.52 -0.86 -21.63
CA ARG A 116 -2.02 -0.36 -22.91
C ARG A 116 -3.51 0.01 -22.79
N HIS A 117 -4.02 0.83 -23.71
CA HIS A 117 -5.44 1.22 -23.75
C HIS A 117 -6.43 0.04 -23.65
N THR A 118 -6.11 -1.10 -24.27
CA THR A 118 -6.96 -2.30 -24.25
C THR A 118 -6.73 -3.21 -23.04
N GLY A 119 -5.93 -2.78 -22.08
CA GLY A 119 -5.61 -3.56 -20.89
C GLY A 119 -6.80 -3.66 -19.95
N ASP A 120 -6.89 -4.79 -19.25
CA ASP A 120 -7.88 -4.97 -18.21
C ASP A 120 -7.62 -4.02 -17.02
N HIS A 121 -8.71 -3.51 -16.44
CA HIS A 121 -8.68 -2.59 -15.31
C HIS A 121 -8.12 -3.22 -14.03
N LEU A 122 -8.31 -4.52 -13.82
CA LEU A 122 -7.79 -5.22 -12.63
C LEU A 122 -6.28 -5.48 -12.77
N GLY A 123 -5.81 -5.76 -13.98
CA GLY A 123 -4.40 -5.97 -14.33
C GLY A 123 -3.62 -4.68 -14.67
N ARG A 124 -4.06 -3.51 -14.21
CA ARG A 124 -3.35 -2.24 -14.46
C ARG A 124 -2.00 -2.20 -13.74
N PHE A 125 -0.98 -1.69 -14.43
CA PHE A 125 0.30 -1.26 -13.88
C PHE A 125 0.28 0.24 -13.60
N ALA A 126 1.34 0.74 -12.95
CA ALA A 126 1.45 2.12 -12.51
C ALA A 126 1.34 3.14 -13.66
N LEU A 127 1.90 2.85 -14.84
CA LEU A 127 1.74 3.70 -16.02
C LEU A 127 0.56 3.23 -16.85
N ASN A 128 -0.56 3.93 -16.72
CA ASN A 128 -1.80 3.58 -17.40
C ASN A 128 -2.19 4.58 -18.50
N TYR A 129 -3.14 4.19 -19.35
CA TYR A 129 -3.71 5.09 -20.34
C TYR A 129 -4.32 6.34 -19.64
N PRO A 130 -4.12 7.55 -20.18
CA PRO A 130 -3.51 7.88 -21.47
C PRO A 130 -1.99 8.05 -21.46
N PHE A 131 -1.38 8.27 -20.30
CA PHE A 131 0.06 8.57 -20.22
C PHE A 131 0.96 7.40 -20.62
N SER A 132 0.47 6.17 -20.55
CA SER A 132 1.16 5.01 -21.13
C SER A 132 1.44 5.15 -22.64
N GLU A 133 0.63 5.93 -23.37
CA GLU A 133 0.83 6.20 -24.80
C GLU A 133 1.42 7.59 -25.05
N LEU A 134 1.06 8.58 -24.24
CA LEU A 134 1.52 9.96 -24.41
C LEU A 134 3.01 10.15 -24.06
N LEU A 135 3.54 9.36 -23.12
CA LEU A 135 4.93 9.46 -22.70
C LEU A 135 5.88 8.71 -23.66
N SER A 136 7.02 9.33 -23.93
CA SER A 136 8.16 8.63 -24.54
C SER A 136 8.74 7.57 -23.58
N TRP A 137 9.58 6.66 -24.11
CA TRP A 137 10.27 5.68 -23.28
C TRP A 137 11.08 6.34 -22.15
N GLU A 138 11.81 7.41 -22.47
CA GLU A 138 12.63 8.13 -21.51
C GLU A 138 11.80 8.78 -20.40
N GLN A 139 10.66 9.40 -20.76
CA GLN A 139 9.76 9.95 -19.75
C GLN A 139 9.15 8.88 -18.85
N LYS A 140 8.82 7.69 -19.39
CA LYS A 140 8.34 6.56 -18.58
C LYS A 140 9.38 6.08 -17.59
N ARG A 141 10.65 5.99 -18.03
CA ARG A 141 11.79 5.67 -17.17
C ARG A 141 11.88 6.66 -16.01
N ILE A 142 11.85 7.96 -16.31
CA ILE A 142 11.86 9.03 -15.29
C ILE A 142 10.69 8.91 -14.31
N VAL A 143 9.47 8.65 -14.78
CA VAL A 143 8.32 8.46 -13.86
C VAL A 143 8.56 7.29 -12.90
N LEU A 144 9.10 6.17 -13.38
CA LEU A 144 9.34 5.01 -12.50
C LEU A 144 10.55 5.23 -11.57
N GLU A 145 11.68 5.69 -12.10
CA GLU A 145 12.92 5.82 -11.32
C GLU A 145 12.91 7.04 -10.40
N ASP A 146 12.39 8.19 -10.86
CA ASP A 146 12.47 9.43 -10.10
C ASP A 146 11.19 9.73 -9.30
N TYR A 147 10.06 9.10 -9.61
CA TYR A 147 8.82 9.31 -8.85
C TYR A 147 8.39 8.04 -8.12
N TYR A 148 8.16 6.93 -8.82
CA TYR A 148 7.69 5.69 -8.18
C TYR A 148 8.67 5.21 -7.11
N ASP A 149 9.97 5.10 -7.43
CA ASP A 149 10.97 4.59 -6.49
C ASP A 149 11.17 5.54 -5.30
N ARG A 150 11.10 6.86 -5.51
CA ARG A 150 11.15 7.84 -4.40
C ARG A 150 9.92 7.79 -3.50
N ILE A 151 8.73 7.58 -4.07
CA ILE A 151 7.51 7.37 -3.30
C ILE A 151 7.63 6.05 -2.51
N SER A 152 8.14 4.99 -3.13
CA SER A 152 8.36 3.70 -2.48
C SER A 152 9.31 3.80 -1.30
N ALA A 153 10.48 4.41 -1.47
CA ALA A 153 11.43 4.64 -0.39
C ALA A 153 10.82 5.48 0.75
N GLY A 154 10.00 6.47 0.40
CA GLY A 154 9.24 7.27 1.38
C GLY A 154 8.26 6.43 2.19
N TYR A 155 7.50 5.54 1.54
CA TYR A 155 6.60 4.61 2.22
C TYR A 155 7.34 3.58 3.07
N ASP A 156 8.45 3.03 2.57
CA ASP A 156 9.26 2.07 3.33
C ASP A 156 9.77 2.67 4.64
N HIS A 157 10.02 3.97 4.67
CA HIS A 157 10.32 4.69 5.91
C HIS A 157 9.07 4.94 6.74
N ALA A 158 8.02 5.47 6.13
CA ALA A 158 6.81 5.91 6.83
C ALA A 158 6.03 4.75 7.46
N VAL A 159 6.00 3.58 6.81
CA VAL A 159 5.24 2.42 7.27
C VAL A 159 5.93 1.71 8.43
N ARG A 160 7.23 1.85 8.65
CA ARG A 160 7.94 1.11 9.72
C ARG A 160 7.35 1.37 11.11
N GLY A 161 7.19 0.30 11.88
CA GLY A 161 6.74 0.35 13.27
C GLY A 161 5.26 0.74 13.47
N LYS A 162 4.49 0.88 12.38
CA LYS A 162 3.06 1.19 12.44
C LYS A 162 2.26 -0.07 12.80
N LEU A 163 1.21 0.13 13.58
CA LEU A 163 0.18 -0.84 13.92
C LEU A 163 -1.00 -0.77 12.96
N ILE A 164 -1.37 0.44 12.56
CA ILE A 164 -2.55 0.69 11.73
C ILE A 164 -2.11 1.57 10.57
N LYS A 165 -2.43 1.13 9.35
CA LYS A 165 -2.29 1.88 8.11
C LYS A 165 -3.67 2.06 7.47
N ILE A 166 -4.09 3.29 7.26
CA ILE A 166 -5.36 3.63 6.61
C ILE A 166 -5.06 4.38 5.32
N ALA A 167 -5.32 3.75 4.17
CA ALA A 167 -5.39 4.48 2.90
C ALA A 167 -6.78 5.06 2.73
N VAL A 168 -6.86 6.36 2.48
CA VAL A 168 -8.12 7.04 2.18
C VAL A 168 -8.22 7.28 0.69
N HIS A 169 -9.33 6.81 0.13
CA HIS A 169 -9.66 6.86 -1.27
C HIS A 169 -11.08 7.40 -1.46
N THR A 170 -11.42 7.75 -2.71
CA THR A 170 -12.79 8.04 -3.07
C THR A 170 -13.21 7.41 -4.38
N TYR A 171 -14.48 7.01 -4.49
CA TYR A 171 -15.06 6.44 -5.71
C TYR A 171 -16.32 7.14 -6.19
N ASP A 172 -16.63 6.98 -7.47
CA ASP A 172 -17.82 7.59 -8.07
C ASP A 172 -19.11 7.01 -7.48
N ARG A 173 -20.19 7.80 -7.49
CA ARG A 173 -21.48 7.44 -6.91
C ARG A 173 -22.07 6.14 -7.46
N CYS A 174 -21.90 5.93 -8.76
CA CYS A 174 -22.42 4.77 -9.48
C CYS A 174 -21.31 4.03 -10.19
N ASN A 175 -21.49 2.72 -10.40
CA ASN A 175 -20.66 1.99 -11.35
C ASN A 175 -21.11 2.24 -12.81
N ALA A 176 -20.42 1.65 -13.79
CA ALA A 176 -20.74 1.80 -15.21
C ALA A 176 -22.17 1.35 -15.58
N SER A 177 -22.79 0.45 -14.79
CA SER A 177 -24.18 0.01 -14.99
C SER A 177 -25.23 0.93 -14.36
N GLY A 178 -24.81 1.99 -13.67
CA GLY A 178 -25.70 2.91 -12.96
C GLY A 178 -26.09 2.45 -11.54
N THR A 179 -25.55 1.32 -11.06
CA THR A 179 -25.81 0.85 -9.69
C THR A 179 -25.16 1.78 -8.68
N VAL A 180 -25.96 2.28 -7.73
CA VAL A 180 -25.49 3.15 -6.65
C VAL A 180 -24.60 2.36 -5.71
N ARG A 181 -23.43 2.92 -5.42
CA ARG A 181 -22.45 2.37 -4.49
C ARG A 181 -22.78 2.77 -3.04
N PRO A 182 -22.32 1.98 -2.05
CA PRO A 182 -22.43 2.34 -0.63
C PRO A 182 -21.77 3.69 -0.35
N HIS A 183 -21.97 4.25 0.85
CA HIS A 183 -21.32 5.51 1.20
C HIS A 183 -19.84 5.29 1.49
N ILE A 184 -19.52 4.16 2.11
CA ILE A 184 -18.18 3.76 2.51
C ILE A 184 -17.95 2.32 2.06
N SER A 185 -16.77 2.01 1.54
CA SER A 185 -16.29 0.63 1.43
C SER A 185 -15.01 0.44 2.23
N LEU A 186 -14.97 -0.63 3.01
CA LEU A 186 -13.76 -1.09 3.69
C LEU A 186 -13.12 -2.19 2.85
N VAL A 187 -11.94 -1.92 2.31
CA VAL A 187 -11.22 -2.80 1.38
C VAL A 187 -10.02 -3.41 2.11
N THR A 188 -10.03 -4.73 2.23
CA THR A 188 -9.06 -5.50 3.05
C THR A 188 -8.63 -6.82 2.41
N LEU A 189 -9.20 -7.16 1.24
CA LEU A 189 -8.99 -8.41 0.54
C LEU A 189 -8.39 -8.13 -0.84
N SER A 190 -7.36 -8.89 -1.24
CA SER A 190 -6.77 -8.77 -2.57
C SER A 190 -7.62 -9.44 -3.65
N ASN A 191 -7.51 -8.95 -4.88
CA ASN A 191 -8.28 -9.43 -6.02
C ASN A 191 -8.05 -10.93 -6.32
N ALA A 192 -6.79 -11.33 -6.44
CA ALA A 192 -6.40 -12.70 -6.72
C ALA A 192 -6.80 -13.67 -5.60
N TYR A 193 -6.70 -13.26 -4.33
CA TYR A 193 -7.10 -14.10 -3.21
C TYR A 193 -8.61 -14.34 -3.21
N SER A 194 -9.42 -13.32 -3.47
CA SER A 194 -10.87 -13.50 -3.59
C SER A 194 -11.26 -14.51 -4.67
N ALA A 195 -10.50 -14.59 -5.76
CA ALA A 195 -10.80 -15.48 -6.88
C ALA A 195 -10.25 -16.90 -6.68
N ASN A 196 -9.09 -17.04 -6.04
CA ASN A 196 -8.33 -18.30 -6.04
C ASN A 196 -8.04 -18.86 -4.64
N SER A 197 -8.40 -18.15 -3.56
CA SER A 197 -8.01 -18.46 -2.18
C SER A 197 -6.49 -18.62 -1.97
N ARG A 198 -5.71 -17.91 -2.79
CA ARG A 198 -4.24 -17.86 -2.76
C ARG A 198 -3.75 -16.59 -3.42
N LEU A 199 -2.55 -16.15 -3.06
CA LEU A 199 -1.88 -15.08 -3.77
C LEU A 199 -1.35 -15.58 -5.13
N PRO A 200 -1.25 -14.70 -6.13
CA PRO A 200 -0.82 -15.11 -7.46
C PRO A 200 0.68 -15.42 -7.46
N PHE A 201 1.03 -16.53 -8.10
CA PHE A 201 2.42 -16.90 -8.31
C PHE A 201 3.17 -15.81 -9.10
N GLY A 202 4.41 -15.53 -8.68
CA GLY A 202 5.29 -14.58 -9.36
C GLY A 202 5.05 -13.11 -9.01
N VAL A 203 4.08 -12.81 -8.15
CA VAL A 203 3.86 -11.46 -7.62
C VAL A 203 4.60 -11.25 -6.31
N PHE A 204 4.50 -12.22 -5.40
CA PHE A 204 5.30 -12.30 -4.19
C PHE A 204 6.00 -13.65 -4.14
N ASP A 205 7.07 -13.76 -3.34
CA ASP A 205 7.77 -15.02 -3.15
C ASP A 205 6.88 -16.05 -2.45
N ALA A 206 7.01 -17.32 -2.83
CA ALA A 206 6.20 -18.42 -2.30
C ALA A 206 6.42 -18.68 -0.79
N LEU A 207 7.49 -18.13 -0.20
CA LEU A 207 7.68 -18.15 1.24
C LEU A 207 6.68 -17.29 2.01
N PHE A 208 5.99 -16.35 1.36
CA PHE A 208 4.92 -15.60 2.01
C PHE A 208 3.66 -16.49 2.12
N PRO A 209 3.21 -16.85 3.34
CA PRO A 209 2.10 -17.78 3.53
C PRO A 209 0.76 -17.21 3.05
N ASP A 210 0.01 -17.97 2.24
CA ASP A 210 -1.31 -17.58 1.74
C ASP A 210 -2.28 -17.15 2.86
N ILE A 211 -2.23 -17.80 4.02
CA ILE A 211 -3.11 -17.47 5.16
C ILE A 211 -2.92 -16.03 5.67
N LEU A 212 -1.73 -15.45 5.49
CA LEU A 212 -1.46 -14.06 5.85
C LEU A 212 -1.97 -13.09 4.78
N GLY A 213 -2.17 -13.56 3.55
CA GLY A 213 -2.75 -12.81 2.43
C GLY A 213 -4.28 -12.77 2.41
N GLU A 214 -4.96 -13.55 3.26
CA GLU A 214 -6.44 -13.61 3.31
C GLU A 214 -7.05 -12.24 3.61
N PHE A 215 -6.46 -11.50 4.56
CA PHE A 215 -6.89 -10.14 4.90
C PHE A 215 -5.68 -9.30 5.27
N THR A 216 -5.64 -8.06 4.78
CA THR A 216 -4.60 -7.09 5.14
C THR A 216 -4.89 -6.38 6.47
N CYS A 217 -6.08 -6.56 7.04
CA CYS A 217 -6.53 -5.87 8.24
C CYS A 217 -7.06 -6.84 9.28
N ASN A 218 -6.82 -6.54 10.57
CA ASN A 218 -7.47 -7.23 11.67
C ASN A 218 -9.01 -7.10 11.54
N ARG A 219 -9.71 -8.24 11.63
CA ARG A 219 -11.17 -8.30 11.45
C ARG A 219 -11.92 -7.46 12.48
N MET A 220 -11.42 -7.38 13.71
CA MET A 220 -11.99 -6.58 14.78
C MET A 220 -11.93 -5.07 14.47
N LEU A 221 -10.80 -4.58 13.94
CA LEU A 221 -10.69 -3.19 13.49
C LEU A 221 -11.68 -2.90 12.35
N ARG A 222 -11.75 -3.80 11.34
CA ARG A 222 -12.69 -3.68 10.22
C ARG A 222 -14.14 -3.61 10.72
N ASP A 223 -14.52 -4.50 11.63
CA ASP A 223 -15.89 -4.57 12.14
C ASP A 223 -16.23 -3.35 13.02
N ARG A 224 -15.27 -2.88 13.83
CA ARG A 224 -15.38 -1.63 14.60
C ARG A 224 -15.57 -0.41 13.70
N LEU A 225 -14.79 -0.31 12.62
CA LEU A 225 -14.97 0.73 11.58
C LEU A 225 -16.38 0.65 11.00
N SER A 226 -16.82 -0.53 10.59
CA SER A 226 -18.14 -0.76 10.00
C SER A 226 -19.26 -0.28 10.92
N LEU A 227 -19.29 -0.77 12.15
CA LEU A 227 -20.35 -0.46 13.12
C LEU A 227 -20.37 1.02 13.50
N THR A 228 -19.21 1.66 13.63
CA THR A 228 -19.11 3.07 14.00
C THR A 228 -19.57 3.98 12.86
N MET A 229 -19.22 3.64 11.61
CA MET A 229 -19.66 4.38 10.43
C MET A 229 -21.18 4.25 10.20
N GLU A 230 -21.73 3.05 10.34
CA GLU A 230 -23.18 2.81 10.27
C GLU A 230 -23.94 3.61 11.34
N LYS A 231 -23.45 3.60 12.60
CA LYS A 231 -24.01 4.43 13.68
C LYS A 231 -23.95 5.94 13.37
N ALA A 232 -22.98 6.39 12.58
CA ALA A 232 -22.86 7.77 12.14
C ALA A 232 -23.73 8.11 10.92
N GLY A 233 -24.51 7.14 10.42
CA GLY A 233 -25.43 7.29 9.29
C GLY A 233 -24.77 7.09 7.92
N PHE A 234 -23.63 6.40 7.86
CA PHE A 234 -22.94 6.08 6.60
C PHE A 234 -23.01 4.57 6.32
N PRO A 235 -23.85 4.14 5.34
CA PRO A 235 -23.86 2.75 4.90
C PRO A 235 -22.49 2.26 4.42
N VAL A 236 -22.09 1.09 4.91
CA VAL A 236 -20.81 0.46 4.71
C VAL A 236 -20.98 -0.84 3.92
N ALA A 237 -20.12 -1.07 2.94
CA ALA A 237 -19.88 -2.41 2.41
C ALA A 237 -18.43 -2.83 2.67
N HIS A 238 -18.16 -4.13 2.60
CA HIS A 238 -16.80 -4.67 2.70
C HIS A 238 -16.41 -5.21 1.33
N ASN A 239 -15.22 -4.84 0.86
CA ASN A 239 -14.65 -5.37 -0.38
C ASN A 239 -15.59 -5.21 -1.60
N TYR A 240 -16.39 -4.12 -1.62
CA TYR A 240 -17.31 -3.81 -2.70
C TYR A 240 -17.43 -2.29 -2.90
N PRO A 241 -17.23 -1.77 -4.12
CA PRO A 241 -17.15 -2.51 -5.39
C PRO A 241 -15.74 -2.99 -5.75
N TYR A 242 -14.75 -2.72 -4.90
CA TYR A 242 -13.34 -2.96 -5.20
C TYR A 242 -12.72 -3.96 -4.23
N LEU A 243 -11.68 -4.61 -4.74
CA LEU A 243 -10.69 -5.39 -4.00
C LEU A 243 -9.34 -4.68 -4.12
N LEU A 244 -8.42 -5.01 -3.21
CA LEU A 244 -7.06 -4.48 -3.27
C LEU A 244 -6.34 -5.06 -4.49
N PRO A 245 -5.72 -4.22 -5.33
CA PRO A 245 -4.69 -4.66 -6.25
C PRO A 245 -3.56 -5.35 -5.50
N GLU A 246 -2.92 -6.35 -6.09
CA GLU A 246 -1.78 -7.01 -5.44
C GLU A 246 -0.60 -6.05 -5.25
N GLY A 247 -0.45 -5.09 -6.16
CA GLY A 247 0.57 -4.03 -6.06
C GLY A 247 0.24 -2.92 -5.08
N SER A 248 -0.93 -2.96 -4.42
CA SER A 248 -1.33 -1.93 -3.47
C SER A 248 -0.41 -1.94 -2.25
N ILE A 249 -0.25 -0.77 -1.65
CA ILE A 249 0.65 -0.62 -0.50
C ILE A 249 0.13 -1.41 0.71
N GLU A 250 -1.18 -1.62 0.84
CA GLU A 250 -1.79 -2.45 1.88
C GLU A 250 -1.32 -3.90 1.79
N VAL A 251 -1.26 -4.45 0.58
CA VAL A 251 -0.82 -5.84 0.34
C VAL A 251 0.70 -5.92 0.47
N ARG A 252 1.44 -5.03 -0.20
CA ARG A 252 2.92 -5.01 -0.16
C ARG A 252 3.45 -4.84 1.26
N ALA A 253 2.81 -4.01 2.08
CA ALA A 253 3.19 -3.84 3.48
C ALA A 253 3.05 -5.14 4.29
N GLN A 254 1.99 -5.94 4.08
CA GLN A 254 1.85 -7.22 4.79
C GLN A 254 3.02 -8.16 4.51
N VAL A 255 3.44 -8.23 3.24
CA VAL A 255 4.56 -9.06 2.79
C VAL A 255 5.87 -8.58 3.40
N TRP A 256 6.13 -7.27 3.31
CA TRP A 256 7.34 -6.65 3.85
C TRP A 256 7.47 -6.87 5.36
N TYR A 257 6.40 -6.63 6.12
CA TYR A 257 6.43 -6.81 7.58
C TYR A 257 6.61 -8.26 8.00
N PHE A 258 6.02 -9.21 7.27
CA PHE A 258 6.23 -10.63 7.55
C PHE A 258 7.70 -11.00 7.36
N PHE A 259 8.32 -10.60 6.26
CA PHE A 259 9.73 -10.93 6.01
C PHE A 259 10.69 -10.19 6.94
N ASP A 260 10.39 -8.96 7.36
CA ASP A 260 11.13 -8.28 8.43
C ASP A 260 11.04 -9.05 9.76
N TYR A 261 9.83 -9.47 10.14
CA TYR A 261 9.59 -10.27 11.34
C TYR A 261 10.31 -11.61 11.27
N LEU A 262 10.17 -12.33 10.16
CA LEU A 262 10.81 -13.60 9.89
C LEU A 262 12.33 -13.47 9.98
N ARG A 263 12.92 -12.45 9.36
CA ARG A 263 14.36 -12.16 9.42
C ARG A 263 14.83 -11.99 10.86
N ARG A 264 14.17 -11.10 11.63
CA ARG A 264 14.56 -10.84 13.03
C ARG A 264 14.52 -12.10 13.88
N ARG A 265 13.50 -12.94 13.69
CA ARG A 265 13.37 -14.22 14.40
C ARG A 265 14.42 -15.23 13.96
N PHE A 266 14.64 -15.35 12.66
CA PHE A 266 15.67 -16.24 12.09
C PHE A 266 17.07 -15.87 12.57
N GLU A 267 17.43 -14.58 12.58
CA GLU A 267 18.76 -14.09 12.98
C GLU A 267 19.03 -14.24 14.49
N VAL A 268 18.00 -14.22 15.35
CA VAL A 268 18.16 -14.55 16.79
C VAL A 268 18.68 -15.97 16.99
N ILE A 269 18.23 -16.87 16.12
CA ILE A 269 18.50 -18.30 16.17
C ILE A 269 19.76 -18.66 15.38
N ASN A 270 20.01 -17.96 14.28
CA ASN A 270 21.17 -18.13 13.41
C ASN A 270 21.99 -16.82 13.34
N PRO A 271 22.68 -16.39 14.42
CA PRO A 271 23.33 -15.07 14.43
C PRO A 271 24.34 -14.85 13.29
N ALA A 272 25.00 -15.92 12.83
CA ALA A 272 25.94 -15.86 11.71
C ALA A 272 25.28 -15.42 10.38
N SER A 273 23.97 -15.62 10.21
CA SER A 273 23.26 -15.22 9.00
C SER A 273 23.20 -13.70 8.81
N SER A 274 23.26 -12.93 9.89
CA SER A 274 23.17 -11.46 9.85
C SER A 274 24.34 -10.79 9.11
N TYR A 275 25.47 -11.50 8.98
CA TYR A 275 26.67 -11.02 8.27
C TYR A 275 26.95 -11.80 6.98
N SER A 276 26.15 -12.82 6.66
CA SER A 276 26.37 -13.65 5.47
C SER A 276 25.85 -12.94 4.22
N PRO A 277 26.70 -12.72 3.20
CA PRO A 277 26.26 -12.09 1.95
C PRO A 277 25.11 -12.84 1.27
N ALA A 278 25.11 -14.17 1.33
CA ALA A 278 24.07 -15.02 0.77
C ALA A 278 22.69 -14.77 1.42
N PHE A 279 22.65 -14.67 2.76
CA PHE A 279 21.41 -14.36 3.47
C PHE A 279 20.96 -12.92 3.21
N CYS A 280 21.88 -11.94 3.17
CA CYS A 280 21.54 -10.57 2.82
C CYS A 280 20.87 -10.48 1.44
N MET A 281 21.42 -11.17 0.42
CA MET A 281 20.83 -11.21 -0.92
C MET A 281 19.40 -11.78 -0.91
N VAL A 282 19.15 -12.85 -0.14
CA VAL A 282 17.82 -13.44 -0.01
C VAL A 282 16.85 -12.49 0.71
N TRP A 283 17.27 -11.86 1.81
CA TRP A 283 16.42 -10.91 2.51
C TRP A 283 16.08 -9.69 1.66
N ASP A 284 17.05 -9.15 0.92
CA ASP A 284 16.81 -8.05 -0.02
C ASP A 284 15.80 -8.47 -1.10
N MET A 285 15.90 -9.71 -1.62
CA MET A 285 14.94 -10.26 -2.57
C MET A 285 13.53 -10.44 -2.01
N LEU A 286 13.40 -10.95 -0.78
CA LEU A 286 12.11 -11.15 -0.12
C LEU A 286 11.45 -9.81 0.25
N MET A 287 12.25 -8.80 0.56
CA MET A 287 11.80 -7.46 0.93
C MET A 287 11.56 -6.52 -0.28
N ASP A 288 12.00 -6.90 -1.48
CA ASP A 288 11.72 -6.24 -2.78
C ASP A 288 10.25 -6.43 -3.20
N THR A 289 9.33 -5.94 -2.37
CA THR A 289 7.87 -6.10 -2.56
C THR A 289 7.30 -5.22 -3.67
N ASN A 290 8.08 -4.28 -4.22
CA ASN A 290 7.70 -3.44 -5.34
C ASN A 290 8.24 -3.96 -6.70
N LEU A 291 9.07 -5.01 -6.68
CA LEU A 291 9.68 -5.67 -7.85
C LEU A 291 10.56 -4.72 -8.68
N ARG A 292 11.29 -3.81 -8.02
CA ARG A 292 12.13 -2.81 -8.68
C ARG A 292 13.62 -3.16 -8.64
N ASN A 293 14.04 -4.09 -7.79
CA ASN A 293 15.45 -4.47 -7.69
C ASN A 293 15.82 -5.56 -8.73
N SER A 294 16.72 -5.22 -9.66
CA SER A 294 17.15 -6.15 -10.70
C SER A 294 17.94 -7.36 -10.17
N GLU A 295 18.72 -7.19 -9.12
CA GLU A 295 19.48 -8.28 -8.49
C GLU A 295 18.53 -9.26 -7.78
N SER A 296 17.51 -8.72 -7.11
CA SER A 296 16.43 -9.49 -6.50
C SER A 296 15.67 -10.31 -7.54
N GLU A 297 15.30 -9.70 -8.67
CA GLU A 297 14.60 -10.42 -9.75
C GLU A 297 15.47 -11.50 -10.40
N MET A 298 16.78 -11.24 -10.55
CA MET A 298 17.72 -12.24 -11.04
C MET A 298 17.84 -13.43 -10.09
N LEU A 299 17.95 -13.18 -8.78
CA LEU A 299 18.00 -14.23 -7.76
C LEU A 299 16.70 -15.03 -7.73
N ARG A 300 15.54 -14.35 -7.74
CA ARG A 300 14.21 -14.97 -7.81
C ARG A 300 14.07 -15.88 -9.02
N SER A 301 14.47 -15.39 -10.19
CA SER A 301 14.49 -16.16 -11.43
C SER A 301 15.38 -17.42 -11.35
N TYR A 302 16.48 -17.37 -10.61
CA TYR A 302 17.36 -18.52 -10.41
C TYR A 302 16.78 -19.53 -9.41
N ILE A 303 16.35 -19.06 -8.23
CA ILE A 303 15.78 -19.90 -7.16
C ILE A 303 14.58 -20.69 -7.68
N HIS A 304 13.69 -20.02 -8.43
CA HIS A 304 12.47 -20.63 -8.99
C HIS A 304 12.68 -21.26 -10.37
N MET A 305 13.94 -21.54 -10.75
CA MET A 305 14.33 -22.28 -11.95
C MET A 305 13.90 -21.68 -13.31
N PHE A 306 13.55 -20.40 -13.37
CA PHE A 306 13.25 -19.71 -14.63
C PHE A 306 14.49 -19.41 -15.46
N ARG A 307 15.62 -19.15 -14.80
CA ARG A 307 16.89 -18.78 -15.44
C ARG A 307 18.07 -19.45 -14.75
N ARG A 308 19.21 -19.49 -15.45
CA ARG A 308 20.49 -19.91 -14.87
C ARG A 308 21.14 -18.73 -14.15
N ALA A 309 22.02 -19.03 -13.19
CA ALA A 309 22.85 -18.02 -12.55
C ALA A 309 23.71 -17.28 -13.59
N PRO A 310 24.02 -15.99 -13.38
CA PRO A 310 24.95 -15.24 -14.22
C PRO A 310 26.33 -15.90 -14.26
N LYS A 311 27.00 -15.81 -15.42
CA LYS A 311 28.37 -16.31 -15.55
C LYS A 311 29.29 -15.57 -14.59
N GLY A 312 30.07 -16.31 -13.82
CA GLY A 312 30.98 -15.79 -12.79
C GLY A 312 30.33 -15.52 -11.43
N GLN A 313 29.02 -15.78 -11.27
CA GLN A 313 28.30 -15.65 -9.99
C GLN A 313 27.63 -16.97 -9.57
N GLU A 314 27.98 -18.09 -10.19
CA GLU A 314 27.32 -19.37 -9.98
C GLU A 314 27.45 -19.87 -8.54
N GLU A 315 28.58 -19.63 -7.88
CA GLU A 315 28.77 -20.03 -6.48
C GLU A 315 27.93 -19.16 -5.54
N THR A 316 28.01 -17.83 -5.69
CA THR A 316 27.21 -16.88 -4.90
C THR A 316 25.71 -17.17 -4.98
N PHE A 317 25.20 -17.48 -6.18
CA PHE A 317 23.80 -17.83 -6.36
C PHE A 317 23.46 -19.20 -5.74
N ARG A 318 24.39 -20.16 -5.76
CA ARG A 318 24.21 -21.45 -5.08
C ARG A 318 24.15 -21.27 -3.56
N GLU A 319 25.05 -20.49 -2.99
CA GLU A 319 25.05 -20.13 -1.56
C GLU A 319 23.75 -19.42 -1.18
N ALA A 320 23.28 -18.46 -1.99
CA ALA A 320 22.03 -17.76 -1.76
C ALA A 320 20.80 -18.70 -1.86
N ARG A 321 20.82 -19.69 -2.75
CA ARG A 321 19.78 -20.73 -2.79
C ARG A 321 19.79 -21.59 -1.53
N ASP A 322 20.96 -21.97 -1.03
CA ASP A 322 21.07 -22.77 0.19
C ASP A 322 20.60 -21.95 1.41
N ALA A 323 20.92 -20.64 1.45
CA ALA A 323 20.37 -19.71 2.44
C ALA A 323 18.84 -19.58 2.34
N TYR A 324 18.29 -19.48 1.13
CA TYR A 324 16.84 -19.47 0.90
C TYR A 324 16.17 -20.75 1.41
N GLN A 325 16.79 -21.92 1.16
CA GLN A 325 16.28 -23.19 1.66
C GLN A 325 16.29 -23.24 3.19
N ALA A 326 17.33 -22.74 3.85
CA ALA A 326 17.38 -22.66 5.31
C ALA A 326 16.25 -21.77 5.88
N ILE A 327 15.95 -20.64 5.23
CA ILE A 327 14.82 -19.76 5.61
C ILE A 327 13.48 -20.47 5.37
N ALA A 328 13.34 -21.17 4.24
CA ALA A 328 12.16 -21.95 3.91
C ALA A 328 11.90 -23.04 4.95
N ASP A 329 12.93 -23.79 5.32
CA ASP A 329 12.87 -24.85 6.32
C ASP A 329 12.51 -24.29 7.70
N PHE A 330 13.10 -23.17 8.11
CA PHE A 330 12.72 -22.48 9.34
C PHE A 330 11.24 -22.06 9.33
N THR A 331 10.76 -21.51 8.21
CA THR A 331 9.37 -21.07 8.06
C THR A 331 8.39 -22.24 8.12
N ALA A 332 8.72 -23.37 7.48
CA ALA A 332 7.86 -24.54 7.39
C ALA A 332 7.82 -25.37 8.68
N HIS A 333 8.89 -25.39 9.46
CA HIS A 333 9.03 -26.27 10.64
C HIS A 333 8.97 -25.53 11.99
N SER A 334 8.79 -24.20 11.99
CA SER A 334 8.55 -23.42 13.21
C SER A 334 7.09 -22.96 13.31
N HIS A 335 6.73 -22.36 14.45
CA HIS A 335 5.42 -21.73 14.66
C HIS A 335 5.34 -20.28 14.15
N ILE A 336 6.36 -19.80 13.42
CA ILE A 336 6.54 -18.38 13.08
C ILE A 336 5.34 -17.76 12.36
N VAL A 337 4.66 -18.52 11.49
CA VAL A 337 3.51 -18.01 10.72
C VAL A 337 2.31 -17.77 11.65
N GLU A 338 2.05 -18.69 12.57
CA GLU A 338 0.94 -18.56 13.51
C GLU A 338 1.28 -17.51 14.59
N GLU A 339 2.52 -17.47 15.06
CA GLU A 339 3.00 -16.40 15.95
C GLU A 339 2.82 -15.02 15.31
N TYR A 340 3.25 -14.85 14.06
CA TYR A 340 3.11 -13.58 13.36
C TYR A 340 1.65 -13.22 13.09
N ARG A 341 0.80 -14.21 12.78
CA ARG A 341 -0.64 -14.00 12.54
C ARG A 341 -1.32 -13.31 13.73
N HIS A 342 -0.89 -13.64 14.94
CA HIS A 342 -1.40 -13.10 16.20
C HIS A 342 -0.47 -12.05 16.85
N SER A 343 0.62 -11.70 16.18
CA SER A 343 1.61 -10.76 16.70
C SER A 343 1.08 -9.33 16.67
N ASP A 344 1.37 -8.58 17.73
CA ASP A 344 1.19 -7.14 17.80
C ASP A 344 2.09 -6.36 16.84
N GLU A 345 3.06 -7.03 16.22
CA GLU A 345 3.91 -6.44 15.18
C GLU A 345 3.30 -6.55 13.79
N ARG A 346 2.24 -7.35 13.60
CA ARG A 346 1.53 -7.43 12.33
C ARG A 346 0.64 -6.19 12.16
N PRO A 347 0.88 -5.34 11.14
CA PRO A 347 0.07 -4.16 10.95
C PRO A 347 -1.31 -4.52 10.42
N SER A 348 -2.32 -3.75 10.81
CA SER A 348 -3.62 -3.72 10.15
C SER A 348 -3.62 -2.65 9.06
N CYS A 349 -3.63 -3.07 7.80
CA CYS A 349 -3.71 -2.21 6.63
C CYS A 349 -5.12 -2.26 6.03
N VAL A 350 -5.81 -1.13 5.96
CA VAL A 350 -7.16 -1.01 5.40
C VAL A 350 -7.23 0.12 4.37
N GLY A 351 -7.82 -0.18 3.21
CA GLY A 351 -8.29 0.83 2.27
C GLY A 351 -9.70 1.28 2.65
N ILE A 352 -9.92 2.58 2.75
CA ILE A 352 -11.22 3.18 3.03
C ILE A 352 -11.62 4.03 1.84
N GLU A 353 -12.70 3.61 1.20
CA GLU A 353 -13.21 4.24 0.01
C GLU A 353 -14.49 5.03 0.34
N VAL A 354 -14.44 6.35 0.20
CA VAL A 354 -15.59 7.23 0.45
C VAL A 354 -16.23 7.63 -0.87
N ARG A 355 -17.56 7.57 -0.96
CA ARG A 355 -18.25 8.00 -2.19
C ARG A 355 -18.00 9.49 -2.45
N LYS A 356 -17.44 9.82 -3.62
CA LYS A 356 -16.99 11.17 -4.03
C LYS A 356 -18.05 12.25 -3.85
N ASP A 357 -19.30 11.96 -4.21
CA ASP A 357 -20.41 12.92 -4.13
C ASP A 357 -20.79 13.32 -2.69
N LEU A 358 -20.33 12.57 -1.68
CA LEU A 358 -20.51 12.91 -0.27
C LEU A 358 -19.55 14.02 0.18
N VAL A 359 -18.34 14.03 -0.36
CA VAL A 359 -17.26 14.93 0.06
C VAL A 359 -16.94 16.01 -0.97
N TRP A 360 -17.58 15.95 -2.13
CA TRP A 360 -17.40 16.87 -3.24
C TRP A 360 -18.68 16.99 -4.08
N ASP A 361 -18.97 18.17 -4.61
CA ASP A 361 -20.05 18.42 -5.56
C ASP A 361 -19.57 18.28 -7.00
N PHE A 362 -20.40 17.67 -7.84
CA PHE A 362 -20.12 17.51 -9.26
C PHE A 362 -21.26 18.10 -10.09
N ASP A 363 -20.94 18.69 -11.25
CA ASP A 363 -21.94 19.13 -12.20
C ASP A 363 -22.56 17.94 -12.96
N LYS A 364 -23.52 18.24 -13.85
CA LYS A 364 -24.21 17.23 -14.67
C LYS A 364 -23.28 16.44 -15.60
N ASP A 365 -22.10 16.98 -15.91
CA ASP A 365 -21.11 16.37 -16.79
C ASP A 365 -20.05 15.60 -15.97
N GLY A 366 -20.25 15.48 -14.65
CA GLY A 366 -19.34 14.80 -13.74
C GLY A 366 -18.09 15.61 -13.39
N ARG A 367 -18.08 16.93 -13.62
CA ARG A 367 -16.93 17.78 -13.30
C ARG A 367 -17.03 18.29 -11.87
N PRO A 368 -15.93 18.31 -11.12
CA PRO A 368 -15.92 18.80 -9.74
C PRO A 368 -16.24 20.30 -9.67
N VAL A 369 -17.10 20.67 -8.73
CA VAL A 369 -17.60 22.05 -8.52
C VAL A 369 -17.08 22.61 -7.20
N ALA A 370 -17.33 21.93 -6.08
CA ALA A 370 -16.98 22.44 -4.76
C ALA A 370 -16.74 21.31 -3.74
N PRO A 371 -15.81 21.49 -2.78
CA PRO A 371 -15.64 20.57 -1.66
C PRO A 371 -16.81 20.63 -0.66
N LYS A 372 -17.05 19.53 0.08
CA LYS A 372 -17.99 19.44 1.21
C LYS A 372 -17.27 19.18 2.55
N PRO A 373 -16.60 20.20 3.11
CA PRO A 373 -15.74 20.04 4.29
C PRO A 373 -16.47 19.51 5.52
N GLU A 374 -17.73 19.87 5.71
CA GLU A 374 -18.55 19.42 6.84
C GLU A 374 -18.82 17.90 6.80
N VAL A 375 -19.02 17.34 5.61
CA VAL A 375 -19.23 15.89 5.46
C VAL A 375 -17.91 15.14 5.63
N ALA A 376 -16.82 15.65 5.04
CA ALA A 376 -15.48 15.08 5.22
C ALA A 376 -15.07 15.06 6.70
N ALA A 377 -15.36 16.13 7.44
CA ALA A 377 -15.14 16.20 8.89
C ALA A 377 -15.93 15.14 9.66
N ARG A 378 -17.21 14.95 9.33
CA ARG A 378 -18.05 13.92 9.97
C ARG A 378 -17.52 12.50 9.71
N VAL A 379 -17.09 12.22 8.47
CA VAL A 379 -16.47 10.93 8.11
C VAL A 379 -15.17 10.73 8.88
N GLY A 380 -14.25 11.71 8.83
CA GLY A 380 -12.97 11.65 9.54
C GLY A 380 -13.13 11.43 11.05
N GLN A 381 -14.09 12.13 11.68
CA GLN A 381 -14.39 11.94 13.11
C GLN A 381 -14.96 10.55 13.44
N ALA A 382 -15.82 10.00 12.59
CA ALA A 382 -16.39 8.67 12.81
C ALA A 382 -15.33 7.57 12.66
N LEU A 383 -14.45 7.69 11.66
CA LEU A 383 -13.29 6.83 11.49
C LEU A 383 -12.32 6.95 12.68
N ALA A 384 -12.05 8.16 13.15
CA ALA A 384 -11.17 8.39 14.30
C ALA A 384 -11.69 7.73 15.57
N ARG A 385 -13.00 7.86 15.85
CA ARG A 385 -13.64 7.18 16.99
C ARG A 385 -13.51 5.66 16.90
N ALA A 386 -13.69 5.09 15.71
CA ALA A 386 -13.56 3.66 15.52
C ALA A 386 -12.14 3.17 15.82
N VAL A 387 -11.13 3.86 15.28
CA VAL A 387 -9.72 3.54 15.51
C VAL A 387 -9.35 3.70 16.98
N TYR A 388 -9.81 4.78 17.62
CA TYR A 388 -9.62 5.00 19.05
C TYR A 388 -10.19 3.84 19.86
N THR A 389 -11.48 3.53 19.71
CA THR A 389 -12.13 2.43 20.44
C THR A 389 -11.44 1.10 20.17
N HIS A 390 -11.02 0.83 18.93
CA HIS A 390 -10.29 -0.40 18.63
C HIS A 390 -8.98 -0.50 19.44
N LEU A 391 -8.23 0.60 19.50
CA LEU A 391 -6.95 0.64 20.20
C LEU A 391 -7.08 0.63 21.73
N THR A 392 -8.16 1.18 22.29
CA THR A 392 -8.28 1.37 23.75
C THR A 392 -9.24 0.40 24.42
N GLU A 393 -10.16 -0.22 23.68
CA GLU A 393 -11.21 -1.09 24.24
C GLU A 393 -11.21 -2.49 23.64
N ASP A 394 -10.94 -2.63 22.33
CA ASP A 394 -11.10 -3.92 21.64
C ASP A 394 -9.85 -4.80 21.69
N ARG A 395 -8.66 -4.19 21.68
CA ARG A 395 -7.40 -4.92 21.61
C ARG A 395 -7.05 -5.50 22.97
N ASP A 396 -7.07 -6.83 23.08
CA ASP A 396 -6.58 -7.55 24.25
C ASP A 396 -5.05 -7.44 24.30
N ASP A 397 -4.50 -6.63 25.21
CA ASP A 397 -3.05 -6.46 25.41
C ASP A 397 -2.35 -7.71 26.03
N GLU A 398 -3.03 -8.85 26.14
CA GLU A 398 -2.48 -10.11 26.66
C GLU A 398 -2.18 -11.13 25.54
N VAL A 399 -1.23 -10.83 24.66
CA VAL A 399 -0.54 -11.89 23.88
C VAL A 399 0.93 -11.93 24.27
N LYS A 400 1.21 -12.58 25.40
CA LYS A 400 2.57 -13.03 25.75
C LYS A 400 2.87 -14.33 25.01
N LEU A 401 3.40 -14.25 23.79
CA LEU A 401 4.06 -15.37 23.14
C LEU A 401 5.58 -15.21 23.32
N THR A 402 6.09 -15.73 24.42
CA THR A 402 7.51 -16.07 24.55
C THR A 402 7.78 -17.28 23.66
N LEU A 403 8.78 -17.20 22.78
CA LEU A 403 9.34 -18.35 22.07
C LEU A 403 9.45 -19.52 23.06
N SER A 404 8.85 -20.66 22.76
CA SER A 404 8.84 -21.76 23.72
C SER A 404 10.27 -22.31 23.86
N GLU A 405 10.65 -22.80 25.05
CA GLU A 405 11.93 -23.51 25.21
C GLU A 405 12.04 -24.73 24.27
N ASP A 406 10.92 -25.26 23.80
CA ASP A 406 10.87 -26.38 22.87
C ASP A 406 11.26 -25.97 21.43
N ASP A 407 10.92 -24.74 21.00
CA ASP A 407 11.36 -24.20 19.70
C ASP A 407 12.89 -24.06 19.64
N LEU A 408 13.52 -23.72 20.76
CA LEU A 408 14.98 -23.60 20.90
C LEU A 408 15.69 -24.97 21.02
N ARG A 409 14.96 -26.07 21.17
CA ARG A 409 15.50 -27.43 21.39
C ARG A 409 15.37 -28.37 20.19
N GLN A 410 14.75 -27.95 19.09
CA GLN A 410 14.54 -28.79 17.91
C GLN A 410 15.86 -29.23 17.24
N PRO A 411 15.99 -30.48 16.73
CA PRO A 411 17.26 -31.06 16.27
C PRO A 411 17.95 -30.33 15.12
N TRP A 412 17.19 -29.70 14.23
CA TRP A 412 17.73 -28.93 13.08
C TRP A 412 18.48 -27.66 13.48
N TYR A 413 18.50 -27.30 14.76
CA TYR A 413 19.33 -26.22 15.30
C TYR A 413 20.80 -26.61 15.51
N ARG A 414 21.13 -27.90 15.55
CA ARG A 414 22.48 -28.35 15.96
C ARG A 414 23.44 -28.65 14.81
N ASP A 415 22.97 -28.60 13.56
CA ASP A 415 23.75 -29.07 12.40
C ASP A 415 24.33 -27.96 11.51
N VAL A 416 24.33 -26.69 11.93
CA VAL A 416 24.86 -25.57 11.13
C VAL A 416 26.38 -25.31 11.34
N ASP A 417 27.03 -26.07 12.22
CA ASP A 417 28.49 -25.99 12.48
C ASP A 417 29.29 -27.19 11.93
N ARG A 418 28.96 -27.69 10.72
CA ARG A 418 29.79 -28.71 10.03
C ARG A 418 30.07 -28.42 8.57
#